data_AF-A0A966K594-F1
#
_entry.id   AF-A0A966K594-F1
#
_cell.length_a   1.000
_cell.length_b   1.000
_cell.length_c   1.000
_cell.angle_alpha   90.00
_cell.angle_beta   90.00
_cell.angle_gamma   90.00
#
_symmetry.space_group_name_H-M   'P 1'
#
loop_
_entity.id
_entity.type
_entity.pdbx_description
1 polymer ?
#
loop_
_entity_poly.entity_id
_entity_poly.type
_entity_poly.pdbx_seq_one_letter_code
_entity_poly.pdbx_strand_id
1 'polypeptide(L)'
;MKKITALIIAFSMFGSLYADDHKKEKREHPNKLMSAKECMETKSGIGWFLGAADDVFEDIKKHGDSKDKSWNDEKWADAIALSALASNYSTVYDVWCKDMINHRMKMRMHESHKDHMKEKKKKKD
;
A
#
# COMPACT_ATOMS: atom_id res chain seq x y z
N MET A 1 -32.33 -43.83 -30.94
CA MET A 1 -31.01 -43.44 -30.38
C MET A 1 -30.47 -42.14 -30.97
N LYS A 2 -30.30 -42.00 -32.29
CA LYS A 2 -29.72 -40.78 -32.93
C LYS A 2 -30.32 -39.43 -32.48
N LYS A 3 -31.64 -39.36 -32.26
CA LYS A 3 -32.32 -38.13 -31.80
C LYS A 3 -32.01 -37.75 -30.34
N ILE A 4 -31.79 -38.75 -29.49
CA ILE A 4 -31.44 -38.55 -28.07
C ILE A 4 -29.97 -38.11 -27.96
N THR A 5 -29.09 -38.70 -28.78
CA THR A 5 -27.67 -38.33 -28.84
C THR A 5 -27.48 -36.87 -29.28
N ALA A 6 -28.29 -36.39 -30.24
CA ALA A 6 -28.23 -35.01 -30.71
C ALA A 6 -28.63 -33.98 -29.64
N LEU A 7 -29.59 -34.30 -28.77
CA LEU A 7 -30.04 -33.42 -27.69
C LEU A 7 -29.00 -33.28 -26.56
N ILE A 8 -28.27 -34.36 -26.26
CA ILE A 8 -27.20 -34.36 -25.24
C ILE A 8 -26.02 -33.51 -25.70
N ILE A 9 -25.65 -33.60 -26.98
CA ILE A 9 -24.57 -32.78 -27.57
C ILE A 9 -24.96 -31.30 -27.58
N ALA A 10 -26.21 -30.97 -27.93
CA ALA A 10 -26.69 -29.59 -27.91
C ALA A 10 -26.68 -28.98 -26.50
N PHE A 11 -27.03 -29.74 -25.46
CA PHE A 11 -27.04 -29.24 -24.08
C PHE A 11 -25.62 -29.01 -23.51
N SER A 12 -24.64 -29.81 -23.96
CA SER A 12 -23.25 -29.71 -23.49
C SER A 12 -22.52 -28.43 -23.94
N MET A 13 -22.98 -27.78 -25.00
CA MET A 13 -22.35 -26.56 -25.56
C MET A 13 -22.85 -25.24 -24.94
N PHE A 14 -23.91 -25.26 -24.12
CA PHE A 14 -24.38 -24.05 -23.42
C PHE A 14 -23.55 -23.67 -22.19
N GLY A 15 -22.80 -24.61 -21.62
CA GLY A 15 -21.99 -24.38 -20.41
C GLY A 15 -20.73 -23.54 -20.63
N SER A 16 -20.26 -23.40 -21.86
CA SER A 16 -18.98 -22.72 -22.18
C SER A 16 -19.12 -21.24 -22.53
N LEU A 17 -20.35 -20.76 -22.81
CA LEU A 17 -20.60 -19.38 -23.25
C LEU A 17 -20.74 -18.37 -22.10
N TYR A 18 -20.74 -18.81 -20.84
CA TYR A 18 -20.92 -17.96 -19.66
C TYR A 18 -19.71 -17.93 -18.72
N ALA A 19 -18.54 -18.45 -19.14
CA ALA A 19 -17.33 -18.40 -18.31
C ALA A 19 -16.48 -17.13 -18.51
N ASP A 20 -16.73 -16.33 -19.54
CA ASP A 20 -15.88 -15.17 -19.89
C ASP A 20 -16.32 -13.83 -19.26
N ASP A 21 -17.35 -13.83 -18.41
CA ASP A 21 -17.79 -12.64 -17.65
C ASP A 21 -17.40 -12.71 -16.17
N HIS A 22 -16.28 -13.37 -15.88
CA HIS A 22 -15.60 -13.16 -14.60
C HIS A 22 -15.13 -11.71 -14.56
N LYS A 23 -15.97 -10.83 -13.97
CA LYS A 23 -15.51 -9.58 -13.35
C LYS A 23 -14.20 -9.90 -12.69
N LYS A 24 -13.10 -9.33 -13.19
CA LYS A 24 -11.77 -9.48 -12.61
C LYS A 24 -11.90 -9.15 -11.13
N GLU A 25 -12.03 -10.17 -10.29
CA GLU A 25 -11.99 -9.99 -8.85
C GLU A 25 -10.72 -9.21 -8.59
N LYS A 26 -10.83 -8.17 -7.77
CA LYS A 26 -9.69 -7.35 -7.37
C LYS A 26 -8.69 -8.34 -6.80
N ARG A 27 -7.64 -8.65 -7.58
CA ARG A 27 -6.60 -9.58 -7.16
C ARG A 27 -5.84 -8.88 -6.06
N GLU A 28 -6.31 -9.05 -4.84
CA GLU A 28 -5.56 -8.70 -3.66
C GLU A 28 -4.31 -9.58 -3.66
N HIS A 29 -3.17 -9.00 -3.31
CA HIS A 29 -1.91 -9.74 -3.25
C HIS A 29 -2.12 -10.95 -2.32
N PRO A 30 -1.63 -12.16 -2.64
CA PRO A 30 -1.88 -13.37 -1.83
C PRO A 30 -1.42 -13.23 -0.37
N ASN A 31 -0.52 -12.28 -0.11
CA ASN A 31 -0.02 -11.92 1.22
C ASN A 31 -0.67 -10.64 1.79
N LYS A 32 -1.91 -10.29 1.43
CA LYS A 32 -2.53 -9.05 1.93
C LYS A 32 -2.98 -9.23 3.39
N LEU A 33 -2.13 -8.84 4.32
CA LEU A 33 -2.45 -8.77 5.76
C LEU A 33 -3.12 -7.46 6.17
N MET A 34 -2.88 -6.37 5.43
CA MET A 34 -3.35 -5.02 5.77
C MET A 34 -4.14 -4.39 4.64
N SER A 35 -5.18 -3.64 5.00
CA SER A 35 -5.94 -2.81 4.09
C SER A 35 -5.13 -1.59 3.65
N ALA A 36 -5.57 -0.95 2.55
CA ALA A 36 -4.92 0.27 2.09
C ALA A 36 -5.04 1.44 3.08
N LYS A 37 -5.99 1.41 4.02
CA LYS A 37 -6.10 2.41 5.10
C LYS A 37 -5.03 2.14 6.15
N GLU A 38 -4.97 0.92 6.67
CA GLU A 38 -3.99 0.52 7.68
C GLU A 38 -2.56 0.72 7.16
N CYS A 39 -2.29 0.42 5.89
CA CYS A 39 -0.98 0.69 5.28
C CYS A 39 -0.60 2.18 5.24
N MET A 40 -1.57 3.08 5.05
CA MET A 40 -1.31 4.52 5.11
C MET A 40 -1.07 4.98 6.55
N GLU A 41 -1.78 4.39 7.51
CA GLU A 41 -1.57 4.64 8.93
C GLU A 41 -0.19 4.15 9.38
N THR A 42 0.24 2.95 8.97
CA THR A 42 1.60 2.44 9.20
C THR A 42 2.65 3.38 8.61
N LYS A 43 2.47 3.84 7.36
CA LYS A 43 3.36 4.81 6.73
C LYS A 43 3.44 6.12 7.53
N SER A 44 2.31 6.62 8.00
CA SER A 44 2.25 7.83 8.82
C SER A 44 2.94 7.63 10.17
N GLY A 45 2.75 6.48 10.80
CA GLY A 45 3.40 6.12 12.07
C GLY A 45 4.92 6.04 11.95
N ILE A 46 5.45 5.46 10.87
CA ILE A 46 6.89 5.47 10.57
C ILE A 46 7.39 6.92 10.50
N GLY A 47 6.69 7.79 9.77
CA GLY A 47 7.05 9.21 9.67
C GLY A 47 7.04 9.93 11.02
N TRP A 48 6.05 9.63 11.88
CA TRP A 48 5.97 10.18 13.22
C TRP A 48 7.15 9.73 14.10
N PHE A 49 7.49 8.43 14.10
CA PHE A 49 8.63 7.92 14.85
C PHE A 49 9.96 8.53 14.39
N LEU A 50 10.15 8.69 13.07
CA LEU A 50 11.35 9.35 12.53
C LEU A 50 11.42 10.82 12.92
N GLY A 51 10.31 11.55 12.83
CA GLY A 51 10.26 12.95 13.27
C GLY A 51 10.57 13.11 14.76
N ALA A 52 9.97 12.26 15.60
CA ALA A 52 10.25 12.27 17.03
C ALA A 52 11.72 11.91 17.35
N ALA A 53 12.33 10.97 16.62
CA ALA A 53 13.75 10.66 16.78
C ALA A 53 14.65 11.84 16.38
N ASP A 54 14.30 12.54 15.29
CA ASP A 54 15.01 13.74 14.83
C ASP A 54 14.93 14.87 15.86
N ASP A 55 13.75 15.13 16.43
CA ASP A 55 13.56 16.10 17.51
C ASP A 55 14.48 15.80 18.71
N VAL A 56 14.65 14.52 19.06
CA VAL A 56 15.58 14.11 20.14
C VAL A 56 17.04 14.31 19.73
N PHE A 57 17.42 14.00 18.49
CA PHE A 57 18.76 14.29 17.99
C PHE A 57 19.07 15.79 18.00
N GLU A 58 18.11 16.64 17.66
CA GLU A 58 18.25 18.09 17.75
C GLU A 58 18.46 18.55 19.20
N ASP A 59 17.71 17.98 20.16
CA ASP A 59 17.85 18.27 21.59
C ASP A 59 19.26 17.89 22.10
N ILE A 60 19.74 16.69 21.74
CA ILE A 60 21.11 16.24 22.03
C ILE A 60 22.15 17.19 21.42
N LYS A 61 21.99 17.55 20.15
CA LYS A 61 22.93 18.44 19.45
C LYS A 61 22.99 19.82 20.10
N LYS A 62 21.86 20.33 20.57
CA LYS A 62 21.75 21.68 21.14
C LYS A 62 22.17 21.75 22.60
N HIS A 63 21.95 20.69 23.37
CA HIS A 63 22.09 20.72 24.83
C HIS A 63 23.08 19.69 25.38
N GLY A 64 23.47 18.67 24.62
CA GLY A 64 24.27 17.53 25.10
C GLY A 64 25.57 17.92 25.79
N ASP A 65 26.30 18.89 25.24
CA ASP A 65 27.58 19.36 25.80
C ASP A 65 27.42 20.06 27.17
N SER A 66 26.22 20.59 27.44
CA SER A 66 25.88 21.28 28.71
C SER A 66 25.25 20.37 29.76
N LYS A 67 24.94 19.13 29.39
CA LYS A 67 24.23 18.15 30.21
C LYS A 67 25.19 17.06 30.69
N ASP A 68 24.80 16.37 31.75
CA ASP A 68 25.59 15.27 32.27
C ASP A 68 25.45 14.01 31.42
N LYS A 69 26.26 12.99 31.75
CA LYS A 69 26.24 11.70 31.06
C LYS A 69 24.87 11.02 31.17
N SER A 70 24.21 11.11 32.32
CA SER A 70 22.93 10.44 32.55
C SER A 70 21.85 10.95 31.61
N TRP A 71 21.74 12.27 31.46
CA TRP A 71 20.79 12.89 30.54
C TRP A 71 21.09 12.53 29.09
N ASN A 72 22.37 12.55 28.69
CA ASN A 72 22.77 12.18 27.33
C ASN A 72 22.43 10.72 27.04
N ASP A 73 22.76 9.80 27.94
CA ASP A 73 22.47 8.37 27.80
C ASP A 73 20.96 8.11 27.65
N GLU A 74 20.12 8.80 28.43
CA GLU A 74 18.65 8.71 28.34
C GLU A 74 18.14 9.20 26.97
N LYS A 75 18.61 10.36 26.51
CA LYS A 75 18.19 10.91 25.21
C LYS A 75 18.64 10.06 24.04
N TRP A 76 19.86 9.52 24.09
CA TRP A 76 20.32 8.58 23.07
C TRP A 76 19.49 7.29 23.09
N ALA A 77 19.10 6.79 24.26
CA ALA A 77 18.22 5.63 24.36
C ALA A 77 16.83 5.90 23.74
N ASP A 78 16.24 7.08 23.99
CA ASP A 78 14.98 7.49 23.39
C ASP A 78 15.06 7.56 21.86
N ALA A 79 16.09 8.22 21.33
CA ALA A 79 16.30 8.34 19.89
C ALA A 79 16.48 6.97 19.22
N ILE A 80 17.21 6.05 19.87
CA ILE A 80 17.39 4.67 19.40
C ILE A 80 16.06 3.92 19.41
N ALA A 81 15.27 4.02 20.48
CA ALA A 81 13.99 3.33 20.58
C ALA A 81 13.01 3.78 19.49
N LEU A 82 12.91 5.10 19.27
CA LEU A 82 12.07 5.68 18.21
C LEU A 82 12.53 5.26 16.81
N SER A 83 13.85 5.31 16.56
CA SER A 83 14.44 4.87 15.29
C SER A 83 14.21 3.37 15.03
N ALA A 84 14.31 2.55 16.08
CA ALA A 84 14.05 1.11 15.98
C ALA A 84 12.57 0.82 15.68
N LEU A 85 11.65 1.54 16.32
CA LEU A 85 10.22 1.46 16.00
C LEU A 85 9.97 1.83 14.53
N ALA A 86 10.52 2.95 14.06
CA ALA A 86 10.43 3.35 12.65
C ALA A 86 10.96 2.26 11.71
N SER A 87 12.12 1.67 12.00
CA SER A 87 12.74 0.62 11.18
C SER A 87 11.90 -0.67 11.13
N ASN A 88 11.42 -1.13 12.28
CA ASN A 88 10.58 -2.33 12.37
C ASN A 88 9.27 -2.15 11.59
N TYR A 89 8.58 -1.03 11.78
CA TYR A 89 7.36 -0.75 11.04
C TYR A 89 7.61 -0.45 9.55
N SER A 90 8.79 0.07 9.19
CA SER A 90 9.20 0.19 7.78
C SER A 90 9.31 -1.18 7.12
N THR A 91 9.82 -2.18 7.83
CA THR A 91 9.84 -3.56 7.33
C THR A 91 8.42 -4.10 7.14
N VAL A 92 7.51 -3.85 8.08
CA VAL A 92 6.09 -4.21 7.93
C VAL A 92 5.49 -3.53 6.69
N TYR A 93 5.74 -2.24 6.50
CA TYR A 93 5.24 -1.51 5.33
C TYR A 93 5.80 -2.07 4.01
N ASP A 94 7.10 -2.36 3.96
CA ASP A 94 7.75 -2.84 2.74
C ASP A 94 7.25 -4.23 2.33
N VAL A 95 7.06 -5.14 3.28
CA VAL A 95 6.58 -6.50 3.00
C VAL A 95 5.09 -6.54 2.68
N TRP A 96 4.26 -5.78 3.40
CA TRP A 96 2.80 -5.97 3.37
C TRP A 96 2.03 -4.86 2.66
N CYS A 97 2.62 -3.69 2.47
CA CYS A 97 1.90 -2.49 2.03
C CYS A 97 2.39 -1.87 0.73
N LYS A 98 3.71 -1.86 0.50
CA LYS A 98 4.37 -1.11 -0.59
C LYS A 98 3.78 -1.40 -1.97
N ASP A 99 3.63 -2.67 -2.32
CA ASP A 99 3.14 -3.06 -3.64
C ASP A 99 1.68 -2.68 -3.86
N MET A 100 0.82 -2.90 -2.86
CA MET A 100 -0.58 -2.51 -2.93
C MET A 100 -0.72 -0.99 -3.09
N ILE A 101 0.03 -0.20 -2.32
CA ILE A 101 -0.03 1.27 -2.40
C ILE A 101 0.50 1.75 -3.75
N ASN A 102 1.63 1.23 -4.22
CA ASN A 102 2.20 1.58 -5.53
C ASN A 102 1.22 1.26 -6.67
N HIS A 103 0.60 0.09 -6.62
CA HIS A 103 -0.42 -0.30 -7.59
C HIS A 103 -1.61 0.67 -7.55
N ARG A 104 -2.13 1.00 -6.36
CA ARG A 104 -3.23 1.95 -6.18
C ARG A 104 -2.90 3.34 -6.72
N MET A 105 -1.68 3.84 -6.48
CA MET A 105 -1.23 5.13 -7.01
C MET A 105 -1.12 5.11 -8.53
N LYS A 106 -0.57 4.04 -9.11
CA LYS A 106 -0.48 3.86 -10.56
C LYS A 106 -1.85 3.89 -11.23
N MET A 107 -2.84 3.20 -10.66
CA MET A 107 -4.22 3.20 -11.17
C MET A 107 -4.84 4.61 -11.13
N ARG A 108 -4.69 5.33 -10.02
CA ARG A 108 -5.17 6.72 -9.89
C ARG A 108 -4.53 7.66 -10.91
N MET A 109 -3.22 7.54 -11.14
CA MET A 109 -2.51 8.34 -12.15
C MET A 109 -3.05 8.07 -13.56
N HIS A 110 -3.28 6.79 -13.89
CA HIS A 110 -3.83 6.41 -15.19
C HIS A 110 -5.27 6.93 -15.39
N GLU A 111 -6.11 6.83 -14.35
CA GLU A 111 -7.47 7.41 -14.36
C GLU A 111 -7.43 8.92 -14.57
N SER A 112 -6.62 9.64 -13.78
CA SER A 112 -6.44 11.09 -13.92
C SER A 112 -5.96 11.49 -15.33
N HIS A 113 -5.02 10.76 -15.91
CA HIS A 113 -4.54 11.00 -17.26
C HIS A 113 -5.66 10.81 -18.31
N LYS A 114 -6.45 9.75 -18.17
CA LYS A 114 -7.57 9.45 -19.07
C LYS A 114 -8.63 10.55 -19.01
N ASP A 115 -8.95 11.04 -17.82
CA ASP A 115 -9.97 12.07 -17.64
C ASP A 115 -9.50 13.43 -18.19
N HIS A 116 -8.24 13.80 -17.96
CA HIS A 116 -7.64 14.99 -18.58
C HIS A 116 -7.65 14.92 -20.12
N MET A 117 -7.40 13.75 -20.71
CA MET A 117 -7.50 13.58 -22.17
C MET A 117 -8.94 13.71 -22.68
N LYS A 118 -9.94 13.22 -21.94
CA LYS A 118 -11.36 13.41 -22.30
C LYS A 118 -11.76 14.88 -22.23
N GLU A 119 -11.35 15.60 -21.19
CA GLU A 119 -11.62 17.04 -21.05
C GLU A 119 -10.98 17.84 -22.19
N LYS A 120 -9.74 17.52 -22.58
CA LYS A 120 -9.09 18.15 -23.73
C LYS A 120 -9.81 17.90 -25.05
N LYS A 121 -10.40 16.72 -25.25
CA LYS A 121 -11.21 16.42 -26.44
C LYS A 121 -12.50 17.25 -26.44
N LYS A 122 -13.22 17.30 -25.31
CA LYS A 122 -14.45 18.11 -25.17
C LYS A 122 -14.26 19.62 -25.34
N LYS A 123 -13.04 20.14 -25.13
CA LYS A 123 -12.72 21.57 -25.34
C LYS A 123 -12.29 21.90 -26.79
N LYS A 124 -12.10 20.88 -27.63
CA LYS A 124 -11.73 21.04 -29.04
C LYS A 124 -12.92 20.89 -30.01
N ASP A 125 -14.05 20.41 -29.50
CA ASP A 125 -15.35 20.39 -30.17
C ASP A 125 -16.13 21.66 -29.76
#